data_AF-A0A7R9W3W9-F1
#
_entry.id   AF-A0A7R9W3W9-F1
#
_cell.length_a   1.000
_cell.length_b   1.000
_cell.length_c   1.000
_cell.angle_alpha   90.00
_cell.angle_beta   90.00
_cell.angle_gamma   90.00
#
_symmetry.space_group_name_H-M   'P 1'
#
loop_
_entity.id
_entity.type
_entity.pdbx_description
1 polymer ?
#
loop_
_entity_poly.entity_id
_entity_poly.type
_entity_poly.pdbx_seq_one_letter_code
_entity_poly.pdbx_strand_id
1 'polypeptide(L)'
;MRSEPSTFFEVSKQTQTSHGNQWNVIYRSNPVKESLKPTWDRAEVGLETFCNCDLGRPIRVSVYVFRKGGNHSLLGSFETTAKNLIEKAEKGSRREWHEST
;
A
#
# COMPACT_ATOMS: atom_id res chain seq x y z
N MET A 1 13.89 27.18 3.17
CA MET A 1 12.86 26.36 2.51
C MET A 1 12.95 24.95 3.08
N ARG A 2 11.89 24.45 3.75
CA ARG A 2 11.86 23.04 4.17
C ARG A 2 11.45 22.22 2.96
N SER A 3 12.35 21.39 2.41
CA SER A 3 11.97 20.40 1.41
C SER A 3 10.93 19.46 2.03
N GLU A 4 9.78 19.29 1.37
CA GLU A 4 8.77 18.37 1.87
C GLU A 4 9.31 16.92 1.89
N PRO A 5 8.94 16.12 2.90
CA PRO A 5 9.38 14.74 2.99
C PRO A 5 8.82 13.92 1.82
N SER A 6 9.64 13.03 1.25
CA SER A 6 9.17 12.07 0.26
C SER A 6 8.58 10.84 0.94
N THR A 7 7.56 10.21 0.36
CA THR A 7 6.97 8.98 0.91
C THR A 7 6.90 7.84 -0.10
N PHE A 8 6.95 6.62 0.40
CA PHE A 8 6.70 5.40 -0.35
C PHE A 8 5.80 4.48 0.47
N PHE A 9 5.18 3.49 -0.18
CA PHE A 9 4.44 2.45 0.51
C PHE A 9 5.04 1.06 0.30
N GLU A 10 4.78 0.19 1.25
CA GLU A 10 5.04 -1.24 1.18
C GLU A 10 3.73 -2.01 1.30
N VAL A 11 3.63 -3.09 0.53
CA VAL A 11 2.59 -4.10 0.71
C VAL A 11 3.23 -5.34 1.28
N SER A 12 2.64 -5.89 2.32
CA SER A 12 3.10 -7.12 2.97
C SER A 12 1.99 -8.15 3.05
N LYS A 13 2.32 -9.42 2.78
CA LYS A 13 1.40 -10.55 3.01
C LYS A 13 1.70 -11.24 4.32
N GLN A 14 0.67 -11.83 4.91
CA GLN A 14 0.83 -12.66 6.10
C GLN A 14 1.23 -14.10 5.71
N THR A 15 2.27 -14.61 6.33
CA THR A 15 2.68 -16.02 6.24
C THR A 15 2.66 -16.65 7.61
N GLN A 16 2.10 -17.85 7.70
CA GLN A 16 2.19 -18.66 8.92
C GLN A 16 3.58 -19.30 8.99
N THR A 17 4.25 -19.14 10.12
CA THR A 17 5.52 -19.80 10.44
C THR A 17 5.37 -20.65 11.71
N SER A 18 6.40 -21.43 12.04
CA SER A 18 6.50 -22.14 13.32
C SER A 18 6.41 -21.23 14.54
N HIS A 19 6.75 -19.95 14.38
CA HIS A 19 6.72 -18.93 15.45
C HIS A 19 5.49 -18.01 15.38
N GLY A 20 4.48 -18.37 14.57
CA GLY A 20 3.27 -17.58 14.38
C GLY A 20 3.22 -16.81 13.06
N ASN A 21 2.35 -15.82 13.00
CA ASN A 21 2.13 -15.00 11.81
C ASN A 21 3.26 -13.98 11.60
N GLN A 22 3.84 -13.97 10.41
CA GLN A 22 4.85 -13.00 9.98
C GLN A 22 4.38 -12.21 8.76
N TRP A 23 4.75 -10.94 8.70
CA TRP A 23 4.49 -10.07 7.55
C TRP A 23 5.72 -10.03 6.64
N ASN A 24 5.53 -10.38 5.37
CA ASN A 24 6.60 -10.34 4.36
C ASN A 24 6.29 -9.29 3.31
N VAL A 25 7.22 -8.36 3.10
CA VAL A 25 7.10 -7.34 2.05
C VAL A 25 7.13 -8.02 0.69
N ILE A 26 6.10 -7.77 -0.11
CA ILE A 26 5.93 -8.31 -1.46
C ILE A 26 6.01 -7.23 -2.53
N TYR A 27 5.88 -5.96 -2.14
CA TYR A 27 6.02 -4.82 -3.03
C TYR A 27 6.45 -3.59 -2.25
N ARG A 28 7.29 -2.76 -2.87
CA ARG A 28 7.66 -1.43 -2.40
C ARG A 28 7.56 -0.46 -3.58
N SER A 29 6.88 0.67 -3.38
CA SER A 29 6.78 1.71 -4.40
C SER A 29 8.05 2.54 -4.53
N ASN A 30 8.17 3.30 -5.63
CA ASN A 30 9.11 4.40 -5.68
C ASN A 30 8.72 5.51 -4.69
N PRO A 31 9.68 6.24 -4.11
CA PRO A 31 9.39 7.44 -3.32
C PRO A 31 8.85 8.58 -4.19
N VAL A 32 7.78 9.22 -3.72
CA VAL A 32 7.18 10.42 -4.34
C VAL A 32 7.44 11.63 -3.42
N LYS A 33 7.81 12.77 -4.00
CA LYS A 33 8.06 14.02 -3.27
C LYS A 33 6.75 14.71 -2.89
N GLU A 34 6.79 15.61 -1.88
CA GLU A 34 5.70 16.56 -1.58
C GLU A 34 4.35 15.92 -1.22
N SER A 35 4.38 14.83 -0.44
CA SER A 35 3.24 13.95 -0.31
C SER A 35 2.51 14.08 1.04
N LEU A 36 1.78 15.17 1.26
CA LEU A 36 0.66 15.17 2.22
C LEU A 36 -0.54 14.38 1.70
N LYS A 37 -0.60 14.20 0.37
CA LYS A 37 -1.56 13.35 -0.36
C LYS A 37 -0.85 12.65 -1.53
N PRO A 38 0.00 11.65 -1.25
CA PRO A 38 0.75 10.97 -2.29
C PRO A 38 -0.16 10.34 -3.34
N THR A 39 0.22 10.49 -4.60
CA THR A 39 -0.21 9.62 -5.68
C THR A 39 1.03 8.87 -6.15
N TRP A 40 1.06 7.57 -5.90
CA TRP A 40 2.14 6.69 -6.33
C TRP A 40 1.82 6.09 -7.70
N ASP A 41 2.88 5.69 -8.42
CA ASP A 41 2.74 4.95 -9.66
C ASP A 41 1.98 3.63 -9.45
N ARG A 42 1.43 3.11 -10.55
CA ARG A 42 0.73 1.82 -10.57
C ARG A 42 1.63 0.70 -10.06
N ALA A 43 1.13 -0.07 -9.09
CA ALA A 43 1.77 -1.28 -8.63
C ALA A 43 1.20 -2.50 -9.38
N GLU A 44 2.08 -3.40 -9.81
CA GLU A 44 1.71 -4.65 -10.44
C GLU A 44 2.37 -5.81 -9.70
N VAL A 45 1.54 -6.71 -9.15
CA VAL A 45 1.97 -7.86 -8.36
C VAL A 45 1.04 -9.03 -8.72
N GLY A 46 1.61 -10.20 -9.01
CA GLY A 46 0.81 -11.39 -9.29
C GLY A 46 0.00 -11.84 -8.07
N LEU A 47 -1.24 -12.32 -8.27
CA LEU A 47 -2.15 -12.74 -7.18
C LEU A 47 -1.56 -13.83 -6.28
N GLU A 48 -0.74 -14.72 -6.84
CA GLU A 48 0.01 -15.71 -6.06
C GLU A 48 0.94 -15.03 -5.06
N THR A 49 1.78 -14.10 -5.53
CA THR A 49 2.67 -13.34 -4.65
C THR A 49 1.88 -12.48 -3.68
N PHE A 50 0.79 -11.86 -4.13
CA PHE A 50 0.01 -10.87 -3.40
C PHE A 50 -0.75 -11.46 -2.22
N CYS A 51 -1.49 -12.54 -2.45
CA CYS A 51 -2.37 -13.13 -1.46
C CYS A 51 -2.47 -14.66 -1.58
N ASN A 52 -1.49 -15.33 -2.21
CA ASN A 52 -1.50 -16.77 -2.48
C ASN A 52 -2.80 -17.21 -3.19
N CYS A 53 -3.29 -16.39 -4.12
CA CYS A 53 -4.57 -16.58 -4.82
C CYS A 53 -5.83 -16.63 -3.92
N ASP A 54 -5.70 -16.32 -2.64
CA ASP A 54 -6.81 -16.24 -1.69
C ASP A 54 -7.11 -14.78 -1.35
N LEU A 55 -8.18 -14.25 -1.93
CA LEU A 55 -8.56 -12.84 -1.80
C LEU A 55 -9.00 -12.46 -0.38
N GLY A 56 -9.26 -13.43 0.49
CA GLY A 56 -9.62 -13.23 1.89
C GLY A 56 -8.41 -13.12 2.82
N ARG A 57 -7.19 -13.40 2.33
CA ARG A 57 -6.00 -13.34 3.17
C ARG A 57 -5.65 -11.90 3.60
N PRO A 58 -5.21 -11.72 4.86
CA PRO A 58 -4.74 -10.43 5.34
C PRO A 58 -3.54 -9.91 4.56
N ILE A 59 -3.62 -8.64 4.20
CA ILE A 59 -2.58 -7.83 3.59
C ILE A 59 -2.38 -6.60 4.46
N ARG A 60 -1.14 -6.21 4.69
CA ARG A 60 -0.80 -4.95 5.35
C ARG A 60 -0.23 -3.98 4.33
N VAL A 61 -0.72 -2.74 4.36
CA VAL A 61 -0.13 -1.62 3.62
C VAL A 61 0.49 -0.67 4.64
N SER A 62 1.76 -0.35 4.47
CA SER A 62 2.51 0.56 5.34
C SER A 62 3.08 1.71 4.53
N VAL A 63 2.97 2.93 5.02
CA VAL A 63 3.51 4.13 4.39
C VAL A 63 4.68 4.65 5.20
N TYR A 64 5.77 5.01 4.52
CA TYR A 64 7.01 5.45 5.14
C TYR A 64 7.46 6.80 4.60
N VAL A 65 8.10 7.59 5.46
CA VAL A 65 8.87 8.77 5.07
C VAL A 65 10.27 8.31 4.63
N PHE A 66 10.58 8.54 3.36
CA PHE A 66 11.87 8.23 2.78
C PHE A 66 12.98 9.10 3.38
N ARG A 67 14.11 8.47 3.69
CA ARG A 67 15.33 9.12 4.16
C ARG A 67 16.50 8.52 3.43
N LYS A 68 17.37 9.35 2.84
CA LYS A 68 18.53 8.87 2.06
C LYS A 68 19.48 7.95 2.87
N GLY A 69 19.53 8.11 4.20
CA GLY A 69 20.34 7.25 5.08
C GLY A 69 19.72 5.90 5.44
N GLY A 70 18.63 5.47 4.80
CA GLY A 70 18.03 4.13 4.97
C GLY A 70 17.14 3.95 6.20
N ASN A 71 17.23 4.81 7.22
CA ASN A 71 16.32 4.79 8.37
C ASN A 71 14.99 5.48 8.05
N HIS A 72 14.12 4.78 7.32
CA HIS A 72 12.79 5.25 6.96
C HIS A 72 11.85 5.25 8.17
N SER A 73 11.12 6.34 8.40
CA SER A 73 10.12 6.40 9.49
C SER A 73 8.78 5.89 8.99
N LEU A 74 8.14 5.00 9.76
CA LEU A 74 6.75 4.65 9.56
C LEU A 74 5.87 5.90 9.78
N LEU A 75 5.06 6.23 8.78
CA LEU A 75 4.03 7.27 8.87
C LEU A 75 2.72 6.68 9.37
N GLY A 76 2.36 5.49 8.87
CA GLY A 76 1.17 4.75 9.30
C GLY A 76 1.00 3.44 8.53
N SER A 77 0.08 2.60 8.99
CA SER A 77 -0.24 1.34 8.33
C SER A 77 -1.70 0.96 8.55
N PHE A 78 -2.22 0.11 7.67
CA PHE A 78 -3.52 -0.52 7.82
C PHE A 78 -3.49 -1.96 7.31
N GLU A 79 -4.45 -2.75 7.76
CA GLU A 79 -4.66 -4.12 7.31
C GLU A 79 -5.97 -4.21 6.52
N THR A 80 -5.96 -5.02 5.47
CA THR A 80 -7.05 -5.19 4.52
C THR A 80 -6.97 -6.57 3.86
N THR A 81 -7.82 -6.83 2.89
CA THR A 81 -7.78 -8.00 2.02
C THR A 81 -7.89 -7.56 0.55
N ALA A 82 -7.49 -8.41 -0.39
CA ALA A 82 -7.63 -8.10 -1.81
C ALA A 82 -9.11 -7.90 -2.19
N LYS A 83 -10.01 -8.70 -1.57
CA LYS A 83 -11.46 -8.53 -1.70
C LYS A 83 -11.92 -7.12 -1.30
N ASN A 84 -11.53 -6.65 -0.11
CA ASN A 84 -11.93 -5.32 0.36
C ASN A 84 -11.32 -4.19 -0.50
N LEU A 85 -10.08 -4.36 -1.01
CA LEU A 85 -9.47 -3.41 -1.93
C LEU A 85 -10.26 -3.28 -3.24
N ILE A 86 -10.68 -4.41 -3.83
CA ILE A 86 -11.53 -4.43 -5.04
C ILE A 86 -12.86 -3.72 -4.77
N GLU A 87 -13.56 -4.09 -3.70
CA GLU A 87 -14.85 -3.50 -3.34
C GLU A 87 -14.77 -1.97 -3.12
N LYS A 88 -13.65 -1.48 -2.57
CA LYS A 88 -13.42 -0.05 -2.35
C LYS A 88 -13.07 0.68 -3.64
N ALA A 89 -12.32 0.06 -4.54
CA ALA A 89 -11.98 0.63 -5.84
C ALA A 89 -13.24 0.88 -6.69
N GLU A 90 -14.16 -0.09 -6.71
CA GLU A 90 -15.45 0.04 -7.41
C GLU A 90 -16.30 1.21 -6.87
N LYS A 91 -16.31 1.40 -5.55
CA LYS A 91 -17.04 2.50 -4.90
C LYS A 91 -16.36 3.86 -5.10
N GLY A 92 -15.04 3.90 -5.25
CA GLY A 92 -14.27 5.12 -5.52
C GLY A 92 -14.50 5.65 -6.93
N SER A 93 -14.47 4.77 -7.94
CA SER A 93 -14.70 5.12 -9.35
C SER A 93 -16.09 5.72 -9.61
N ARG A 94 -17.11 5.36 -8.82
CA ARG A 94 -18.48 5.91 -8.94
C ARG A 94 -18.60 7.37 -8.49
N ARG A 95 -17.59 7.96 -7.83
CA ARG A 95 -17.67 9.34 -7.30
C ARG A 95 -17.13 10.43 -8.24
N GLU A 96 -16.50 10.07 -9.36
CA GLU A 96 -15.84 11.04 -10.26
C GLU A 96 -16.66 11.41 -11.51
N TRP A 97 -17.90 10.92 -11.65
CA TRP A 97 -18.81 11.30 -12.72
C TRP A 97 -20.12 11.86 -12.18
N HIS A 98 -20.06 13.09 -11.68
CA HIS A 98 -21.21 13.99 -11.76
C HIS A 98 -20.78 15.19 -12.59
N GLU A 99 -21.04 15.08 -13.89
CA GLU A 99 -21.08 16.21 -14.82
C GLU A 99 -22.12 17.20 -14.28
N SER A 100 -21.67 18.39 -13.89
CA SER A 100 -22.58 19.50 -13.63
C SER A 100 -23.02 20.06 -14.98
N THR A 101 -24.32 19.88 -15.24
CA THR A 101 -25.11 20.56 -16.27
C THR A 101 -24.96 22.08 -16.17
#